data_AF-A0A2D5V0W4-F1
#
_entry.id   AF-A0A2D5V0W4-F1
#
_cell.length_a   1.000
_cell.length_b   1.000
_cell.length_c   1.000
_cell.angle_alpha   90.00
_cell.angle_beta   90.00
_cell.angle_gamma   90.00
#
_symmetry.space_group_name_H-M   'P 1'
#
loop_
_entity.id
_entity.type
_entity.pdbx_description
1 polymer ?
#
loop_
_entity_poly.entity_id
_entity_poly.type
_entity_poly.pdbx_seq_one_letter_code
_entity_poly.pdbx_strand_id
1 'polypeptide(L)'
;MCWVLDWGYKRSGGRDMHGVFHFFIGLIVGLILYGLGVLNLGLFLIFVMYSFLIDIDHLFFFVWKKGLNFQEWIWLHKSLYRRKEAQPYLFHTIEWQVVLIVLSFLGEVFFVLFLSGLLHVFLDALVHYLYHRNFHWLRRWSWICVIMDK
;
A
#
# COMPACT_ATOMS: atom_id res chain seq x y z
N MET A 1 -24.07 -1.72 -14.61
CA MET A 1 -23.56 -0.68 -15.52
C MET A 1 -23.72 0.67 -14.83
N CYS A 2 -22.78 1.03 -13.94
CA CYS A 2 -22.80 2.31 -13.23
C CYS A 2 -21.95 3.33 -13.99
N TRP A 3 -22.62 4.32 -14.55
CA TRP A 3 -21.99 5.53 -15.08
C TRP A 3 -21.44 6.34 -13.91
N VAL A 4 -20.11 6.34 -13.75
CA VAL A 4 -19.42 7.22 -12.80
C VAL A 4 -19.25 8.56 -13.49
N LEU A 5 -19.81 9.58 -12.84
CA LEU A 5 -19.68 11.00 -13.19
C LEU A 5 -18.20 11.37 -13.34
N ASP A 6 -17.85 11.77 -14.56
CA ASP A 6 -16.56 12.36 -14.90
C ASP A 6 -16.48 13.77 -14.29
N TRP A 7 -16.09 13.86 -13.02
CA TRP A 7 -15.79 15.13 -12.38
C TRP A 7 -14.45 15.62 -12.92
N GLY A 8 -14.52 16.63 -13.79
CA GLY A 8 -13.37 17.33 -14.36
C GLY A 8 -12.42 17.84 -13.29
N TYR A 9 -11.39 17.04 -12.98
CA TYR A 9 -10.32 17.43 -12.08
C TYR A 9 -9.12 17.90 -12.89
N LYS A 10 -8.79 19.19 -12.71
CA LYS A 10 -7.65 19.87 -13.34
C LYS A 10 -6.35 19.11 -13.05
N ARG A 11 -5.61 18.82 -14.11
CA ARG A 11 -4.26 18.25 -14.14
C ARG A 11 -3.30 19.11 -13.32
N SER A 12 -3.03 18.77 -12.07
CA SER A 12 -1.75 19.12 -11.44
C SER A 12 -0.77 17.99 -11.75
N GLY A 13 0.16 18.25 -12.67
CA GLY A 13 1.28 17.37 -12.98
C GLY A 13 2.32 17.36 -11.84
N GLY A 14 1.88 17.04 -10.62
CA GLY A 14 2.78 16.82 -9.49
C GLY A 14 3.62 15.57 -9.76
N ARG A 15 4.94 15.65 -9.52
CA ARG A 15 5.79 14.46 -9.52
C ARG A 15 5.39 13.61 -8.31
N ASP A 16 4.90 12.41 -8.61
CA ASP A 16 4.37 11.49 -7.63
C ASP A 16 5.48 10.94 -6.72
N MET A 17 5.48 11.39 -5.47
CA MET A 17 6.39 10.95 -4.41
C MET A 17 5.71 9.98 -3.43
N HIS A 18 4.71 9.21 -3.87
CA HIS A 18 3.86 8.42 -2.97
C HIS A 18 4.62 7.32 -2.23
N GLY A 19 5.33 6.42 -2.91
CA GLY A 19 6.15 5.41 -2.21
C GLY A 19 7.28 6.03 -1.39
N VAL A 20 7.88 7.11 -1.90
CA VAL A 20 8.89 7.90 -1.16
C VAL A 20 8.30 8.43 0.15
N PHE A 21 7.05 8.90 0.13
CA PHE A 21 6.35 9.37 1.32
C PHE A 21 6.10 8.26 2.34
N HIS A 22 5.67 7.06 1.93
CA HIS A 22 5.47 5.92 2.85
C HIS A 22 6.78 5.53 3.52
N PHE A 23 7.86 5.43 2.74
CA PHE A 23 9.18 5.16 3.28
C PHE A 23 9.62 6.20 4.31
N PHE A 24 9.51 7.50 4.00
CA PHE A 24 9.90 8.56 4.92
C PHE A 24 9.05 8.60 6.19
N ILE A 25 7.73 8.43 6.08
CA ILE A 25 6.87 8.35 7.26
C ILE A 25 7.22 7.11 8.09
N GLY A 26 7.45 5.96 7.45
CA GLY A 26 7.91 4.75 8.14
C GLY A 26 9.25 4.96 8.85
N LEU A 27 10.21 5.64 8.22
CA LEU A 27 11.49 5.98 8.84
C LEU A 27 11.31 6.89 10.06
N ILE A 28 10.50 7.95 9.94
CA ILE A 28 10.23 8.89 11.04
C ILE A 28 9.54 8.18 12.21
N VAL A 29 8.49 7.42 11.95
CA VAL A 29 7.77 6.66 12.98
C VAL A 29 8.69 5.63 13.63
N GLY A 30 9.49 4.90 12.83
CA GLY A 30 10.48 3.95 13.32
C GLY A 30 11.51 4.60 14.24
N LEU A 31 12.03 5.78 13.88
CA LEU A 31 12.98 6.53 14.72
C LEU A 31 12.35 6.98 16.04
N ILE A 32 11.09 7.43 16.03
CA ILE A 32 10.36 7.78 17.25
C ILE A 32 10.21 6.55 18.16
N LEU A 33 9.76 5.42 17.62
CA LEU A 33 9.58 4.19 18.40
C LEU A 33 10.91 3.65 18.95
N TYR A 34 12.00 3.75 18.18
CA TYR A 34 13.34 3.42 18.65
C TYR A 34 13.80 4.34 19.78
N GLY A 35 13.62 5.67 19.62
CA GLY A 35 13.99 6.65 20.65
C GLY A 35 13.19 6.51 21.96
N LEU A 36 11.96 6.01 21.88
CA LEU A 36 11.14 5.68 23.04
C LEU A 36 11.49 4.34 23.70
N GLY A 37 12.44 3.58 23.14
CA GLY A 37 12.84 2.26 23.65
C GLY A 37 11.83 1.14 23.36
N VAL A 38 10.85 1.38 22.47
CA VAL A 38 9.87 0.37 22.04
C VAL A 38 10.51 -0.63 21.09
N LEU A 39 11.43 -0.17 20.23
CA LEU A 39 12.17 -1.01 19.29
C LEU A 39 13.65 -1.03 19.66
N ASN A 40 14.27 -2.21 19.61
CA ASN A 40 15.73 -2.31 19.53
C ASN A 40 16.21 -2.04 18.08
N LEU A 41 17.52 -1.95 17.87
CA LEU A 41 18.10 -1.64 16.55
C LEU A 41 17.67 -2.65 15.47
N GLY A 42 17.62 -3.94 15.80
CA GLY A 42 17.22 -4.98 14.85
C GLY A 42 15.76 -4.83 14.42
N LEU A 43 14.85 -4.61 15.38
CA LEU A 43 13.43 -4.39 15.11
C LEU A 43 13.17 -3.08 14.36
N PHE A 44 13.92 -2.02 14.66
CA PHE A 44 13.87 -0.77 13.90
C PHE A 44 14.24 -0.99 12.42
N LEU A 45 15.34 -1.69 12.14
CA LEU A 45 15.75 -1.99 10.76
C LEU A 45 14.69 -2.82 10.03
N ILE A 46 14.12 -3.83 10.70
CA ILE A 46 13.01 -4.62 10.15
C ILE A 46 11.80 -3.74 9.84
N PHE A 47 11.41 -2.85 10.76
CA PHE A 47 10.27 -1.93 10.57
C PHE A 47 10.43 -1.08 9.30
N VAL A 48 11.61 -0.48 9.12
CA VAL A 48 11.93 0.40 7.98
C VAL A 48 12.05 -0.38 6.68
N MET A 49 12.78 -1.51 6.69
CA MET A 49 12.93 -2.37 5.51
C MET A 49 11.58 -2.92 5.05
N TYR A 50 10.72 -3.32 5.99
CA TYR A 50 9.40 -3.83 5.67
C TYR A 50 8.49 -2.74 5.09
N SER A 51 8.53 -1.51 5.62
CA SER A 51 7.79 -0.37 5.06
C SER A 51 8.13 -0.14 3.58
N PHE A 52 9.41 -0.28 3.21
CA PHE A 52 9.86 -0.22 1.82
C PHE A 52 9.42 -1.44 0.99
N LEU A 53 9.50 -2.65 1.56
CA LEU A 53 9.13 -3.89 0.88
C LEU A 53 7.66 -3.93 0.47
N ILE A 54 6.77 -3.29 1.25
CA ILE A 54 5.35 -3.18 0.91
C ILE A 54 5.18 -2.40 -0.40
N ASP A 55 5.90 -1.29 -0.61
CA ASP A 55 5.83 -0.52 -1.86
C ASP A 55 6.33 -1.30 -3.09
N ILE A 56 7.27 -2.24 -2.89
CA ILE A 56 7.78 -3.10 -3.98
C ILE A 56 6.65 -3.97 -4.56
N ASP A 57 5.59 -4.26 -3.79
CA ASP A 57 4.47 -5.06 -4.25
C ASP A 57 3.70 -4.44 -5.43
N HIS A 58 3.76 -3.11 -5.53
CA HIS A 58 3.29 -2.43 -6.72
C HIS A 58 4.02 -2.92 -7.97
N LEU A 59 5.33 -3.15 -7.91
CA LEU A 59 6.12 -3.68 -9.03
C LEU A 59 5.71 -5.11 -9.39
N PHE A 60 5.46 -5.96 -8.39
CA PHE A 60 5.03 -7.35 -8.61
C PHE A 60 3.70 -7.45 -9.34
N PHE A 61 2.72 -6.61 -8.99
CA PHE A 61 1.43 -6.55 -9.70
C PHE A 61 1.62 -6.35 -11.21
N PHE A 62 2.56 -5.50 -11.61
CA PHE A 62 2.78 -5.28 -13.03
C PHE A 62 3.59 -6.38 -13.72
N VAL A 63 4.52 -7.04 -13.02
CA VAL A 63 5.21 -8.23 -13.56
C VAL A 63 4.22 -9.36 -13.83
N TRP A 64 3.18 -9.48 -13.00
CA TRP A 64 2.12 -10.47 -13.18
C TRP A 64 1.25 -10.23 -14.43
N LYS A 65 1.12 -8.98 -14.89
CA LYS A 65 0.44 -8.63 -16.15
C LYS A 65 1.34 -8.97 -17.34
N LYS A 66 1.52 -10.27 -17.58
CA LYS A 66 2.30 -10.82 -18.70
C LYS A 66 1.84 -10.22 -20.04
N GLY A 67 2.81 -9.94 -20.92
CA GLY A 67 2.56 -9.55 -22.30
C GLY A 67 2.68 -8.05 -22.60
N LEU A 68 2.97 -7.21 -21.61
CA LEU A 68 3.24 -5.78 -21.83
C LEU A 68 4.73 -5.52 -22.03
N ASN A 69 5.07 -4.66 -22.97
CA ASN A 69 6.44 -4.11 -23.09
C ASN A 69 6.69 -3.00 -22.04
N PHE A 70 7.95 -2.58 -21.86
CA PHE A 70 8.32 -1.59 -20.84
C PHE A 70 7.61 -0.23 -21.02
N GLN A 71 7.29 0.17 -22.25
CA GLN A 71 6.59 1.44 -22.50
C GLN A 71 5.10 1.35 -22.13
N GLU A 72 4.44 0.25 -22.51
CA GLU A 72 3.07 -0.05 -22.11
C GLU A 72 2.94 -0.18 -20.60
N TRP A 73 3.96 -0.75 -19.95
CA TRP A 73 4.09 -0.85 -18.50
C TRP A 73 4.12 0.54 -17.85
N ILE A 74 4.98 1.45 -18.31
CA ILE A 74 5.04 2.83 -17.81
C ILE A 74 3.69 3.54 -18.02
N TRP A 75 3.08 3.34 -19.18
CA TRP A 75 1.80 3.97 -19.51
C TRP A 75 0.66 3.46 -18.63
N LEU A 76 0.54 2.14 -18.46
CA LEU A 76 -0.45 1.50 -17.60
C LEU A 76 -0.26 1.96 -16.15
N HIS A 77 0.96 1.94 -15.64
CA HIS A 77 1.30 2.43 -14.30
C HIS A 77 0.84 3.88 -14.13
N LYS A 78 1.22 4.78 -15.05
CA LYS A 78 0.77 6.18 -15.04
C LYS A 78 -0.74 6.35 -15.16
N SER A 79 -1.45 5.45 -15.84
CA SER A 79 -2.91 5.52 -15.97
C SER A 79 -3.63 5.07 -14.69
N LEU A 80 -3.23 3.93 -14.11
CA LEU A 80 -3.80 3.39 -12.88
C LEU A 80 -3.52 4.33 -11.71
N TYR A 81 -2.30 4.86 -11.66
CA TYR A 81 -1.89 5.84 -10.68
C TYR A 81 -2.71 7.14 -10.80
N ARG A 82 -2.87 7.69 -12.02
CA ARG A 82 -3.67 8.91 -12.24
C ARG A 82 -5.13 8.75 -11.81
N ARG A 83 -5.69 7.56 -11.95
CA ARG A 83 -7.05 7.26 -11.52
C ARG A 83 -7.15 6.87 -10.04
N LYS A 84 -6.00 6.76 -9.34
CA LYS A 84 -5.90 6.29 -7.96
C LYS A 84 -6.73 5.02 -7.74
N GLU A 85 -6.71 4.12 -8.73
CA GLU A 85 -7.49 2.89 -8.67
C GLU A 85 -6.83 1.91 -7.71
N ALA A 86 -7.58 1.46 -6.70
CA ALA A 86 -7.14 0.37 -5.84
C ALA A 86 -6.97 -0.92 -6.66
N GLN A 87 -5.81 -1.56 -6.52
CA GLN A 87 -5.48 -2.86 -7.11
C GLN A 87 -5.24 -3.87 -5.99
N PRO A 88 -5.39 -5.18 -6.26
CA PRO A 88 -5.08 -6.22 -5.31
C PRO A 88 -3.56 -6.45 -5.25
N TYR A 89 -2.88 -5.64 -4.44
CA TYR A 89 -1.50 -5.87 -4.04
C TYR A 89 -1.50 -6.84 -2.86
N LEU A 90 -0.68 -7.90 -2.91
CA LEU A 90 -0.60 -8.95 -1.90
C LEU A 90 -0.48 -8.38 -0.48
N PHE A 91 0.45 -7.46 -0.24
CA PHE A 91 0.76 -6.90 1.08
C PHE A 91 -0.22 -5.81 1.55
N HIS A 92 -0.99 -5.22 0.63
CA HIS A 92 -2.03 -4.24 0.96
C HIS A 92 -3.40 -4.88 1.23
N THR A 93 -3.49 -6.20 1.09
CA THR A 93 -4.77 -6.88 1.29
C THR A 93 -5.17 -6.99 2.74
N ILE A 94 -6.48 -6.95 2.98
CA ILE A 94 -7.05 -7.14 4.32
C ILE A 94 -6.68 -8.53 4.85
N GLU A 95 -6.70 -9.54 3.98
CA GLU A 95 -6.34 -10.91 4.34
C GLU A 95 -4.88 -11.00 4.81
N TRP A 96 -3.95 -10.29 4.17
CA TRP A 96 -2.56 -10.24 4.61
C TRP A 96 -2.41 -9.59 6.00
N GLN A 97 -3.14 -8.50 6.26
CA GLN A 97 -3.13 -7.86 7.57
C GLN A 97 -3.74 -8.77 8.66
N VAL A 98 -4.75 -9.58 8.32
CA VAL A 98 -5.32 -10.60 9.21
C VAL A 98 -4.33 -11.74 9.49
N VAL A 99 -3.50 -12.12 8.52
CA VAL A 99 -2.42 -13.08 8.77
C VAL A 99 -1.37 -12.49 9.71
N LEU A 100 -0.95 -11.25 9.46
CA LEU A 100 0.06 -10.57 10.30
C LEU A 100 -0.40 -10.34 11.74
N ILE A 101 -1.67 -9.98 11.97
CA ILE A 101 -2.19 -9.84 13.33
C ILE A 101 -2.18 -11.18 14.08
N VAL A 102 -2.51 -12.30 13.42
CA VAL A 102 -2.43 -13.64 14.05
C VAL A 102 -0.98 -14.02 14.34
N LEU A 103 -0.07 -13.77 13.39
CA LEU A 103 1.36 -14.05 13.59
C LEU A 103 1.99 -13.14 14.65
N SER A 104 1.45 -11.95 14.89
CA SER A 104 1.99 -11.00 15.88
C SER A 104 2.03 -11.57 17.31
N PHE A 105 1.19 -12.54 17.62
CA PHE A 105 1.20 -13.25 18.90
C PHE A 105 2.36 -14.25 19.06
N LEU A 106 3.04 -14.61 17.97
CA LEU A 106 4.14 -15.59 17.97
C LEU A 106 5.52 -14.96 18.24
N GLY A 107 5.65 -13.64 18.13
CA GLY A 107 6.91 -12.96 18.43
C GLY A 107 6.97 -11.49 17.99
N GLU A 108 7.92 -10.76 18.58
CA GLU A 108 8.11 -9.32 18.39
C GLU A 108 8.36 -8.94 16.93
N VAL A 109 9.06 -9.80 16.17
CA VAL A 109 9.30 -9.57 14.74
C VAL A 109 7.99 -9.47 13.98
N PHE A 110 7.07 -10.43 14.16
CA PHE A 110 5.78 -10.42 13.48
C PHE A 110 4.91 -9.25 13.93
N PHE A 111 4.98 -8.88 15.21
CA PHE A 111 4.32 -7.67 15.71
C PHE A 111 4.81 -6.40 15.03
N VAL A 112 6.12 -6.26 14.84
CA VAL A 112 6.73 -5.11 14.16
C VAL A 112 6.37 -5.08 12.68
N LEU A 113 6.36 -6.23 12.00
CA LEU A 113 5.87 -6.35 10.62
C LEU A 113 4.40 -5.95 10.51
N PHE A 114 3.55 -6.42 11.43
CA PHE A 114 2.15 -6.02 11.50
C PHE A 114 2.01 -4.50 11.68
N LEU A 115 2.72 -3.90 12.63
CA LEU A 115 2.64 -2.47 12.90
C LEU A 115 3.09 -1.62 11.69
N SER A 116 4.18 -2.02 11.04
CA SER A 116 4.69 -1.36 9.83
C SER A 116 3.70 -1.51 8.66
N GLY A 117 3.13 -2.71 8.49
CA GLY A 117 2.08 -2.99 7.51
C GLY A 117 0.81 -2.17 7.74
N LEU A 118 0.35 -2.10 8.98
CA LEU A 118 -0.83 -1.34 9.36
C LEU A 118 -0.64 0.15 9.10
N LEU A 119 0.53 0.72 9.46
CA LEU A 119 0.86 2.11 9.17
C LEU A 119 0.80 2.37 7.66
N HIS A 120 1.41 1.50 6.86
CA HIS A 120 1.44 1.66 5.41
C HIS A 120 0.02 1.64 4.80
N VAL A 121 -0.76 0.60 5.10
CA VAL A 121 -2.15 0.47 4.61
C VAL A 121 -3.03 1.63 5.09
N PHE A 122 -2.82 2.12 6.30
CA PHE A 122 -3.53 3.29 6.82
C PHE A 122 -3.22 4.56 6.02
N LEU A 123 -1.95 4.80 5.67
CA LEU A 123 -1.56 5.96 4.85
C LEU A 123 -2.16 5.87 3.45
N ASP A 124 -2.15 4.68 2.82
CA ASP A 124 -2.81 4.48 1.53
C ASP A 124 -4.31 4.71 1.60
N ALA A 125 -4.97 4.18 2.64
CA ALA A 125 -6.40 4.36 2.88
C ALA A 125 -6.74 5.83 3.07
N LEU A 126 -5.92 6.57 3.81
CA LEU A 126 -6.06 8.00 4.03
C LEU A 126 -5.94 8.77 2.72
N VAL A 127 -4.91 8.51 1.91
CA VAL A 127 -4.73 9.17 0.61
C VAL A 127 -5.89 8.86 -0.33
N HIS A 128 -6.32 7.60 -0.39
CA HIS A 128 -7.45 7.19 -1.22
C HIS A 128 -8.74 7.87 -0.77
N TYR A 129 -9.01 7.91 0.55
CA TYR A 129 -10.18 8.57 1.10
C TYR A 129 -10.17 10.08 0.86
N LEU A 130 -9.02 10.75 1.04
CA LEU A 130 -8.90 12.19 0.77
C LEU A 130 -9.18 12.52 -0.71
N TYR A 131 -8.80 11.63 -1.62
CA TYR A 131 -9.01 11.79 -3.06
C TYR A 131 -10.43 11.44 -3.51
N HIS A 132 -10.94 10.25 -3.17
CA HIS A 132 -12.21 9.71 -3.68
C HIS A 132 -13.41 9.92 -2.75
N ARG A 133 -13.16 10.30 -1.49
CA ARG A 133 -14.18 10.50 -0.44
C ARG A 133 -15.11 9.30 -0.24
N ASN A 134 -14.60 8.09 -0.46
CA ASN A 134 -15.34 6.85 -0.27
C ASN A 134 -14.43 5.71 0.21
N PHE A 135 -15.07 4.60 0.61
CA PHE A 135 -14.40 3.40 1.14
C PHE A 135 -14.42 2.22 0.16
N HIS A 136 -14.64 2.45 -1.13
CA HIS A 136 -14.69 1.36 -2.12
C HIS A 136 -13.36 0.60 -2.25
N TRP A 137 -12.25 1.21 -1.82
CA TRP A 137 -10.94 0.56 -1.74
C TRP A 137 -10.94 -0.69 -0.86
N LEU A 138 -11.73 -0.73 0.22
CA LEU A 138 -11.80 -1.90 1.13
C LEU A 138 -12.18 -3.18 0.37
N ARG A 139 -13.19 -3.09 -0.51
CA ARG A 139 -13.62 -4.24 -1.33
C ARG A 139 -12.54 -4.65 -2.33
N ARG A 140 -11.83 -3.68 -2.93
CA ARG A 140 -10.78 -3.95 -3.92
C ARG A 140 -9.49 -4.48 -3.31
N TRP A 141 -9.24 -4.20 -2.03
CA TRP A 141 -8.13 -4.75 -1.25
C TRP A 141 -8.47 -6.07 -0.56
N SER A 142 -9.63 -6.66 -0.85
CA SER A 142 -9.95 -8.04 -0.44
C SER A 142 -9.81 -8.96 -1.64
N TRP A 143 -8.91 -9.94 -1.54
CA TRP A 143 -8.79 -10.99 -2.56
C TRP A 143 -10.09 -11.79 -2.70
N ILE A 144 -10.77 -12.07 -1.58
CA ILE A 144 -12.05 -12.78 -1.59
C ILE A 144 -13.06 -12.05 -2.48
N CYS A 145 -13.21 -10.74 -2.29
CA CYS A 145 -14.12 -9.92 -3.10
C CYS A 145 -13.70 -9.89 -4.57
N VAL A 146 -12.40 -9.74 -4.86
CA VAL A 146 -11.87 -9.70 -6.23
C VAL A 146 -12.10 -11.02 -6.98
N ILE A 147 -12.09 -12.16 -6.28
CA ILE A 147 -12.37 -13.48 -6.87
C ILE A 147 -13.88 -13.67 -7.11
N MET A 148 -14.73 -13.24 -6.18
CA MET A 148 -16.19 -13.40 -6.28
C MET A 148 -16.84 -12.49 -7.34
N ASP A 149 -16.20 -11.38 -7.72
CA ASP A 149 -16.71 -10.44 -8.72
C ASP A 149 -16.42 -10.85 -10.18
N LYS A 150 -15.78 -12.01 -10.41
CA LYS A 150 -15.47 -12.56 -11.74
C LYS A 150 -16.46 -13.64 -12.14
#